data_AF-A0A927CV86-F1
#
_entry.id   AF-A0A927CV86-F1
#
_cell.length_a   1.000
_cell.length_b   1.000
_cell.length_c   1.000
_cell.angle_alpha   90.00
_cell.angle_beta   90.00
_cell.angle_gamma   90.00
#
_symmetry.space_group_name_H-M   'P 1'
#
loop_
_entity.id
_entity.type
_entity.pdbx_description
1 polymer ?
#
loop_
_entity_poly.entity_id
_entity_poly.type
_entity_poly.pdbx_seq_one_letter_code
_entity_poly.pdbx_strand_id
1 'polypeptide(L)' 'MTWQVWVAAIVALIAGIAIGFFIARKYMMDYLKKNPPINEQMLRMMMMQMGMKPSQKKINQMMSAMNKQMK' A
#
# COMPACT_ATOMS: atom_id res chain seq x y z
N MET A 1 -10.77 -37.15 24.81
CA MET A 1 -11.70 -36.01 24.63
C MET A 1 -11.04 -34.63 24.64
N THR A 2 -9.72 -34.49 24.82
CA THR A 2 -9.03 -33.18 24.89
C THR A 2 -8.39 -32.72 23.58
N TRP A 3 -8.12 -33.62 22.63
CA TRP A 3 -7.47 -33.29 21.36
C TRP A 3 -8.31 -32.40 20.42
N GLN A 4 -9.64 -32.51 20.49
CA GLN A 4 -10.57 -31.68 19.70
C GLN A 4 -10.46 -30.19 20.05
N VAL A 5 -10.18 -29.87 21.32
CA VAL A 5 -9.99 -28.48 21.78
C VAL A 5 -8.71 -27.89 21.18
N TRP A 6 -7.63 -28.67 21.14
CA TRP A 6 -6.37 -28.24 20.53
C TRP A 6 -6.48 -28.03 19.03
N VAL A 7 -7.19 -28.93 18.32
CA VAL A 7 -7.47 -28.77 16.88
C VAL A 7 -8.32 -27.53 16.62
N ALA A 8 -9.38 -27.31 17.39
CA ALA A 8 -10.23 -26.12 17.27
C ALA A 8 -9.46 -24.83 17.56
N ALA A 9 -8.57 -24.83 18.57
CA ALA A 9 -7.73 -23.69 18.90
C ALA A 9 -6.78 -23.32 17.75
N ILE A 10 -6.15 -24.31 17.11
CA ILE A 10 -5.26 -24.08 15.97
C ILE A 10 -6.03 -23.54 14.77
N VAL A 11 -7.20 -24.12 14.47
CA VAL A 11 -8.04 -23.65 13.35
C VAL A 11 -8.54 -22.23 13.58
N ALA A 12 -8.97 -21.89 14.81
CA ALA A 12 -9.39 -20.54 15.17
C ALA A 12 -8.23 -19.53 15.04
N LEU A 13 -7.01 -19.94 15.39
CA LEU A 13 -5.82 -19.10 15.28
C LEU A 13 -5.47 -18.81 13.81
N ILE A 14 -5.50 -19.83 12.96
CA ILE A 14 -5.28 -19.68 11.51
C ILE A 14 -6.38 -18.81 10.88
N ALA A 15 -7.64 -19.06 11.23
CA ALA A 15 -8.77 -18.28 10.73
C ALA A 15 -8.69 -16.81 11.18
N GLY A 16 -8.31 -16.55 12.42
CA GLY A 16 -8.12 -15.19 12.95
C GLY A 16 -7.01 -14.43 12.21
N ILE A 17 -5.88 -15.08 11.93
CA ILE A 17 -4.79 -14.48 11.14
C ILE A 17 -5.24 -14.19 9.71
N ALA A 18 -5.90 -15.15 9.06
CA ALA A 18 -6.37 -14.99 7.69
C ALA A 18 -7.36 -13.81 7.57
N ILE A 19 -8.35 -13.76 8.47
CA ILE A 19 -9.35 -12.67 8.50
C ILE A 19 -8.68 -11.34 8.82
N GLY A 20 -7.81 -11.29 9.83
CA GLY A 20 -7.08 -10.08 10.21
C GLY A 20 -6.21 -9.53 9.07
N PHE A 21 -5.50 -10.40 8.36
CA PHE A 21 -4.68 -10.03 7.21
C PHE A 21 -5.52 -9.44 6.07
N PHE A 22 -6.64 -10.06 5.74
CA PHE A 22 -7.52 -9.58 4.66
C PHE A 22 -8.14 -8.21 4.98
N ILE A 23 -8.58 -8.00 6.22
CA ILE A 23 -9.14 -6.71 6.67
C ILE A 23 -8.05 -5.64 6.65
N ALA A 24 -6.88 -5.92 7.23
CA ALA A 24 -5.76 -4.97 7.25
C ALA A 24 -5.32 -4.60 5.83
N ARG A 25 -5.22 -5.59 4.92
CA ARG A 25 -4.87 -5.36 3.51
C ARG A 25 -5.88 -4.45 2.83
N LYS A 26 -7.19 -4.71 3.00
CA LYS A 26 -8.25 -3.89 2.42
C LYS A 26 -8.19 -2.46 2.95
N TYR A 27 -8.07 -2.31 4.27
CA TYR A 27 -7.99 -1.00 4.92
C TYR A 27 -6.78 -0.19 4.44
N MET A 28 -5.61 -0.83 4.32
CA MET A 28 -4.40 -0.19 3.82
C MET A 28 -4.54 0.26 2.36
N MET A 29 -5.15 -0.58 1.52
CA MET A 29 -5.41 -0.23 0.12
C MET A 29 -6.37 0.97 0.01
N ASP A 30 -7.43 0.99 0.82
CA ASP A 30 -8.40 2.08 0.86
C ASP A 30 -7.79 3.37 1.42
N TYR A 31 -6.88 3.27 2.39
CA TYR A 31 -6.12 4.40 2.91
C TYR A 31 -5.21 5.02 1.85
N LEU A 32 -4.45 4.20 1.12
CA LEU A 32 -3.56 4.66 0.04
C LEU A 32 -4.33 5.26 -1.15
N LYS A 33 -5.56 4.80 -1.41
CA LYS A 33 -6.43 5.40 -2.41
C LYS A 33 -6.94 6.78 -2.00
N LYS A 34 -7.26 6.96 -0.71
CA LYS A 34 -7.73 8.24 -0.15
C LYS A 34 -6.61 9.28 -0.03
N ASN A 35 -5.40 8.84 0.33
CA ASN A 35 -4.20 9.67 0.38
C ASN A 35 -3.13 9.06 -0.55
N PRO A 36 -3.11 9.44 -1.83
CA PRO A 36 -2.19 8.85 -2.80
C PRO A 36 -0.75 9.00 -2.31
N PRO A 37 0.06 7.93 -2.35
CA PRO A 37 1.40 7.93 -1.78
C PRO A 37 2.36 8.87 -2.50
N ILE A 38 2.01 9.38 -3.68
CA ILE A 38 2.88 10.26 -4.45
C ILE A 38 2.13 11.52 -4.91
N ASN A 39 2.67 12.68 -4.54
CA ASN A 39 2.24 14.00 -4.96
C ASN A 39 3.38 14.74 -5.68
N GLU A 40 3.10 15.92 -6.25
CA GLU A 40 4.10 16.70 -7.00
C GLU A 40 5.34 17.06 -6.18
N GLN A 41 5.15 17.33 -4.89
CA GLN A 41 6.22 17.72 -3.98
C GLN A 41 7.14 16.53 -3.66
N MET A 42 6.57 15.33 -3.48
CA MET A 42 7.35 14.09 -3.33
C MET A 42 8.11 13.76 -4.62
N LEU A 43 7.49 13.91 -5.79
CA LEU A 43 8.20 13.73 -7.07
C LEU A 43 9.32 14.74 -7.26
N ARG A 44 9.09 15.99 -6.87
CA ARG A 44 10.11 17.03 -6.87
C ARG A 44 11.28 16.65 -5.95
N MET A 45 10.99 16.23 -4.72
CA MET A 45 12.02 15.75 -3.79
C MET A 45 12.76 14.53 -4.34
N MET A 46 12.06 13.56 -4.90
CA MET A 46 12.65 12.36 -5.49
C MET A 46 13.58 12.72 -6.67
N MET A 47 13.17 13.65 -7.54
CA MET A 47 14.04 14.16 -8.61
C MET A 47 15.26 14.90 -8.08
N MET A 48 15.09 15.74 -7.06
CA MET A 48 16.21 16.44 -6.43
C MET A 48 17.19 15.45 -5.78
N GLN A 49 16.71 14.38 -5.14
CA GLN A 49 17.54 13.32 -4.58
C GLN A 49 18.34 12.57 -5.65
N MET A 50 17.77 12.41 -6.85
CA MET A 50 18.44 11.82 -8.01
C MET A 50 19.35 12.81 -8.76
N GLY A 51 19.57 14.03 -8.26
CA GLY A 51 20.35 15.07 -8.94
C GLY A 51 19.71 15.60 -10.23
N MET A 52 18.44 15.26 -10.48
CA MET A 52 17.68 15.76 -11.62
C MET A 52 17.07 17.12 -11.31
N LYS A 53 17.19 18.08 -12.23
CA LYS A 53 16.52 19.38 -12.12
C LYS A 53 14.99 19.19 -12.19
N PRO A 54 14.23 19.56 -11.14
CA PRO A 54 12.79 19.42 -11.15
C PRO A 54 12.15 20.50 -12.03
N SER A 55 11.74 20.13 -13.25
CA SER A 55 10.91 20.98 -14.11
C SER A 55 9.43 20.62 -13.94
N GLN A 56 8.55 21.59 -13.77
CA GLN A 56 7.11 21.38 -13.56
C GLN A 56 6.48 20.53 -14.67
N LYS A 57 6.90 20.71 -15.93
CA LYS A 57 6.43 19.89 -17.06
C LYS A 57 6.80 18.42 -16.89
N LYS A 58 8.03 18.14 -16.41
CA LYS A 58 8.53 16.79 -16.16
C LYS A 58 7.86 16.16 -14.94
N ILE A 59 7.58 16.94 -13.89
CA ILE A 59 6.78 16.51 -12.74
C ILE A 59 5.39 16.05 -13.21
N ASN A 60 4.69 16.89 -13.98
CA ASN A 60 3.34 16.59 -14.45
C ASN A 60 3.32 15.36 -15.37
N GLN A 61 4.33 15.20 -16.22
CA GLN A 61 4.48 14.02 -17.07
C GLN A 61 4.71 12.76 -16.23
N MET A 62 5.55 12.84 -15.20
CA MET A 62 5.85 11.71 -14.31
C MET A 62 4.64 11.35 -13.43
N MET A 63 3.97 12.35 -12.84
CA MET A 63 2.70 12.19 -12.11
C MET A 63 1.68 11.40 -12.95
N SER A 64 1.49 11.81 -14.20
CA SER A 64 0.53 11.16 -15.12
C SER A 64 0.95 9.74 -15.47
N ALA A 65 2.24 9.49 -15.72
CA ALA A 65 2.77 8.16 -16.00
C ALA A 65 2.59 7.20 -14.80
N MET A 66 2.87 7.65 -13.58
CA MET A 66 2.69 6.83 -12.38
C MET A 66 1.22 6.60 -12.04
N ASN A 67 0.36 7.61 -12.20
CA ASN A 67 -1.08 7.44 -12.01
C ASN A 67 -1.67 6.39 -12.96
N LYS A 68 -1.12 6.26 -14.17
CA LYS A 68 -1.49 5.18 -15.10
C LYS A 68 -0.97 3.80 -14.67
N GLN A 69 0.16 3.75 -13.94
CA GLN A 69 0.78 2.51 -13.46
C GLN A 69 0.16 1.99 -12.16
N MET A 70 -0.38 2.90 -11.34
CA MET A 70 -1.11 2.57 -10.10
C MET A 70 -2.57 2.15 -10.34
N LYS A 71 -3.09 2.36 -11.55
CA LYS A 71 -4.45 2.00 -11.95
C LYS A 71 -4.50 0.56 -12.44
#